data_AF-A0A271KAP8-F1
#
_entry.id   AF-A0A271KAP8-F1
#
_cell.length_a   1.000
_cell.length_b   1.000
_cell.length_c   1.000
_cell.angle_alpha   90.00
_cell.angle_beta   90.00
_cell.angle_gamma   90.00
#
_symmetry.space_group_name_H-M   'P 1'
#
loop_
_entity.id
_entity.type
_entity.pdbx_description
1 polymer ?
#
loop_
_entity_poly.entity_id
_entity_poly.type
_entity_poly.pdbx_seq_one_letter_code
_entity_poly.pdbx_strand_id
1 'polypeptide(L)' 'MKRSKFPEAQIAFILQEAEEGTAVAEVRRKAAILDGTFYTWKKRYRGLTPSEVKRMRQLEDENNR' A
#
# COMPACT_ATOMS: atom_id res chain seq x y z
N MET A 1 -1.79 1.84 -15.68
CA MET A 1 -2.92 1.60 -14.75
C MET A 1 -3.77 2.86 -14.73
N LYS A 2 -5.10 2.76 -14.92
CA LYS A 2 -6.02 3.85 -14.51
C LYS A 2 -5.62 4.25 -13.08
N ARG A 3 -5.63 5.55 -12.74
CA ARG A 3 -5.26 5.99 -11.38
C ARG A 3 -5.98 5.10 -10.37
N SER A 4 -5.21 4.45 -9.51
CA SER A 4 -5.76 3.60 -8.46
C SER A 4 -6.67 4.50 -7.63
N LYS A 5 -7.88 4.04 -7.31
CA LYS A 5 -8.76 4.78 -6.38
C LYS A 5 -8.20 4.82 -4.95
N PHE A 6 -7.12 4.07 -4.71
CA PHE A 6 -6.43 3.98 -3.44
C PHE A 6 -5.31 5.03 -3.36
N PRO A 7 -5.29 5.85 -2.31
CA PRO A 7 -4.14 6.68 -1.93
C PRO A 7 -2.86 5.85 -1.82
N GLU A 8 -1.72 6.45 -2.09
CA GLU A 8 -0.43 5.74 -2.06
C GLU A 8 -0.07 5.30 -0.64
N ALA A 9 -0.40 6.08 0.40
CA ALA A 9 -0.24 5.66 1.78
C ALA A 9 -1.12 4.46 2.14
N GLN A 10 -2.33 4.36 1.58
CA GLN A 10 -3.20 3.21 1.82
C GLN A 10 -2.63 1.94 1.17
N ILE A 11 -2.09 2.06 -0.05
CA ILE A 11 -1.39 0.95 -0.72
C ILE A 11 -0.19 0.50 0.11
N ALA A 12 0.61 1.44 0.61
CA ALA A 12 1.78 1.14 1.42
C ALA A 12 1.42 0.46 2.75
N PHE A 13 0.35 0.91 3.42
CA PHE A 13 -0.13 0.29 4.66
C PHE A 13 -0.56 -1.16 4.45
N ILE A 14 -1.32 -1.42 3.37
CA ILE A 14 -1.74 -2.77 2.97
C ILE A 14 -0.53 -3.68 2.72
N LEU A 15 0.50 -3.17 2.06
CA LEU A 15 1.73 -3.93 1.82
C LEU A 15 2.50 -4.19 3.11
N GLN A 16 2.56 -3.21 4.02
CA GLN A 16 3.23 -3.34 5.32
C GLN A 16 2.55 -4.39 6.21
N GLU A 17 1.22 -4.43 6.29
CA GLU A 17 0.51 -5.47 7.07
C GLU A 17 0.94 -6.89 6.66
N ALA A 18 1.16 -7.11 5.36
CA ALA A 18 1.63 -8.38 4.83
C ALA A 18 3.12 -8.66 5.11
N GLU A 19 3.96 -7.62 5.23
CA GLU A 19 5.37 -7.77 5.64
C GLU A 19 5.53 -7.99 7.15
N GLU A 20 4.63 -7.42 7.96
CA GLU A 20 4.57 -7.63 9.42
C GLU A 20 4.00 -9.01 9.82
N GLY A 21 3.68 -9.86 8.83
CA GLY A 21 3.27 -11.24 9.05
C GLY A 21 1.78 -11.52 8.91
N THR A 22 0.97 -10.52 8.53
CA THR A 22 -0.45 -10.76 8.20
C THR A 22 -0.55 -11.57 6.91
N ALA A 23 -1.41 -12.60 6.90
CA ALA A 23 -1.63 -13.37 5.69
C ALA A 23 -2.15 -12.48 4.56
N VAL A 24 -1.55 -12.58 3.36
CA VAL A 24 -1.98 -11.81 2.17
C VAL A 24 -3.47 -12.00 1.87
N ALA A 25 -4.01 -13.20 2.17
CA ALA A 25 -5.42 -13.51 2.01
C ALA A 25 -6.35 -12.69 2.94
N GLU A 26 -5.90 -12.35 4.14
CA GLU A 26 -6.61 -11.48 5.09
C GLU A 26 -6.50 -10.02 4.64
N VAL A 27 -5.29 -9.59 4.29
CA VAL A 27 -5.01 -8.23 3.80
C VAL A 27 -5.85 -7.89 2.58
N ARG A 28 -5.89 -8.77 1.57
CA ARG A 28 -6.69 -8.55 0.36
C ARG A 28 -8.19 -8.48 0.66
N ARG A 29 -8.66 -9.26 1.65
CA ARG A 29 -10.07 -9.32 2.06
C ARG A 29 -10.48 -8.04 2.78
N LYS A 30 -9.65 -7.55 3.71
CA LYS A 30 -9.87 -6.26 4.39
C LYS A 30 -9.83 -5.08 3.42
N ALA A 31 -8.89 -5.08 2.49
CA ALA A 31 -8.74 -4.02 1.49
C ALA A 31 -9.70 -4.13 0.29
N ALA A 32 -10.48 -5.22 0.20
CA ALA A 32 -11.36 -5.53 -0.93
C ALA A 32 -10.63 -5.47 -2.30
N ILE A 33 -9.40 -6.00 -2.37
CA ILE A 33 -8.58 -6.05 -3.58
C ILE A 33 -8.38 -7.47 -4.09
N LEU A 34 -8.06 -7.57 -5.38
CA LEU A 34 -7.69 -8.82 -6.03
C LEU A 34 -6.22 -9.15 -5.76
N ASP A 35 -5.85 -10.43 -5.78
CA ASP A 35 -4.45 -10.87 -5.64
C ASP A 35 -3.54 -10.23 -6.68
N GLY A 36 -3.97 -10.17 -7.94
CA GLY A 36 -3.19 -9.54 -9.01
C GLY A 36 -2.88 -8.07 -8.71
N THR A 37 -3.80 -7.36 -8.05
CA THR A 37 -3.59 -5.97 -7.63
C THR A 37 -2.55 -5.89 -6.52
N PHE A 38 -2.66 -6.75 -5.49
CA PHE A 38 -1.68 -6.81 -4.41
C PHE A 38 -0.27 -7.09 -4.92
N TYR A 39 -0.07 -8.09 -5.77
CA TYR A 39 1.26 -8.39 -6.32
C TYR A 39 1.78 -7.33 -7.28
N THR A 40 0.90 -6.65 -8.02
CA THR A 40 1.32 -5.52 -8.86
C THR A 40 1.79 -4.34 -8.01
N TRP A 41 1.07 -4.03 -6.92
CA TRP A 41 1.53 -3.05 -5.94
C TRP A 41 2.82 -3.49 -5.28
N LYS A 42 2.91 -4.73 -4.80
CA LYS A 42 4.13 -5.28 -4.21
C LYS A 42 5.33 -5.21 -5.16
N LYS A 43 5.14 -5.38 -6.47
CA LYS A 43 6.21 -5.23 -7.48
C LYS A 43 6.60 -3.77 -7.70
N ARG A 44 5.62 -2.86 -7.73
CA ARG A 44 5.82 -1.43 -7.99
C ARG A 44 6.40 -0.67 -6.79
N TYR A 45 5.96 -1.06 -5.60
CA TYR A 45 6.33 -0.48 -4.32
C TYR A 45 7.38 -1.35 -3.59
N ARG A 46 7.90 -2.40 -4.25
CA ARG A 46 8.98 -3.25 -3.71
C ARG A 46 10.22 -2.40 -3.50
N GLY A 47 10.73 -2.35 -2.28
CA GLY A 47 11.93 -1.58 -1.95
C GLY A 47 11.66 -0.17 -1.45
N LEU A 48 10.40 0.27 -1.37
CA LEU A 48 10.05 1.42 -0.52
C LEU A 48 10.20 0.98 0.93
N THR A 49 11.27 1.45 1.55
CA THR A 49 11.53 1.20 2.96
C THR A 49 10.41 1.79 3.83
N PRO A 50 10.18 1.31 5.07
CA PRO A 50 9.22 1.89 6.00
C PRO A 50 9.37 3.42 6.15
N SER A 51 10.60 3.93 5.97
CA SER A 51 10.93 5.35 5.94
C SER A 51 10.32 6.10 4.75
N GLU A 52 10.25 5.50 3.58
CA GLU A 52 9.65 6.09 2.38
C GLU A 52 8.12 6.06 2.44
N VAL A 53 7.54 5.03 3.08
CA VAL A 53 6.11 5.00 3.42
C VAL A 53 5.73 6.14 4.38
N LYS A 54 6.59 6.39 5.38
CA LYS A 54 6.41 7.52 6.32
C LYS A 54 6.49 8.88 5.61
N ARG A 55 7.41 9.02 4.64
CA ARG A 55 7.53 10.22 3.80
C ARG A 55 6.31 10.41 2.90
N MET A 56 5.77 9.33 2.31
CA MET A 56 4.52 9.39 1.54
C MET A 56 3.35 9.83 2.40
N ARG A 57 3.25 9.34 3.64
CA ARG A 57 2.19 9.76 4.59
C ARG A 57 2.28 11.25 4.95
N GLN A 58 3.49 11.79 5.14
CA GLN A 58 3.68 13.23 5.36
C GLN A 58 3.30 14.05 4.12
N LEU A 59 3.70 13.60 2.93
CA LEU A 59 3.37 14.27 1.69
C LEU A 59 1.86 14.27 1.40
N GLU A 60 1.12 13.24 1.79
CA GLU A 60 -0.35 13.25 1.68
C GLU A 60 -1.02 14.14 2.74
N ASP A 61 -0.49 14.21 3.97
CA ASP A 61 -1.00 15.08 5.04
C ASP A 61 -0.79 16.57 4.71
N GLU A 62 0.34 16.93 4.09
CA GLU A 62 0.61 18.29 3.61
C GLU A 62 -0.22 18.68 2.38
N ASN A 63 -0.66 17.72 1.56
CA ASN A 63 -1.46 17.98 0.35
C ASN A 63 -2.97 18.02 0.62
N ASN A 64 -3.40 17.51 1.77
CA ASN A 64 -4.81 17.48 2.19
C ASN A 64 -5.14 18.60 3.20
N ARG A 65 -4.24 19.58 3.36
CA ARG A 65 -4.37 20.76 4.21
C ARG A 65 -4.52 22.02 3.36
#